data_AF-A0A2T1E2S0-F1
#
_entry.id   AF-A0A2T1E2S0-F1
#
_cell.length_a   1.000
_cell.length_b   1.000
_cell.length_c   1.000
_cell.angle_alpha   90.00
_cell.angle_beta   90.00
_cell.angle_gamma   90.00
#
_symmetry.space_group_name_H-M   'P 1'
#
loop_
_entity.id
_entity.type
_entity.pdbx_description
1 polymer ?
#
loop_
_entity_poly.entity_id
_entity_poly.type
_entity_poly.pdbx_seq_one_letter_code
_entity_poly.pdbx_strand_id
1 'polypeptide(L)'
;MHYLRLTIGFATVILLLSACNTDDHSFADDSSQALTNDSMSLKTATPQNTSALDNFVAARRLAWDAAVMVQHPPHSVETWQAARVKWRQAINRLEAIPERSPVAAEAKEKRAVYQSNYAAISDRLTTETTAAERFKAAQTLAWQAAVTVQKPPHSLKVWQRASRKWRAAIGLLQSIPPTTAIALQSQAKLTDYRSNYSAINQRLITENQALLTFRQFSETAARLKSIPDNFYQLNLTPQQVGVSYEDYTRLVEALQQSFNQFATQPDARNHPVYPVLLAAIDDHQTVVKLWKAYLDFKAANTQWLYDDIFDQLVPVSLTDAAILEQKYGLKTYAGGTKVSLRFSAWAIWQKNSQHLQQLQQKLLSLN
;
A
#
# COMPACT_ATOMS: atom_id res chain seq x y z
N MET A 1 -7.09 13.60 -33.49
CA MET A 1 -8.34 14.36 -33.74
C MET A 1 -9.29 14.14 -32.57
N HIS A 2 -10.05 15.19 -32.24
CA HIS A 2 -11.00 15.35 -31.13
C HIS A 2 -10.43 15.63 -29.74
N TYR A 3 -10.25 16.94 -29.52
CA TYR A 3 -10.20 17.60 -28.22
C TYR A 3 -11.61 17.65 -27.61
N LEU A 4 -11.75 17.24 -26.35
CA LEU A 4 -12.88 17.64 -25.52
C LEU A 4 -12.37 18.61 -24.45
N ARG A 5 -12.73 19.89 -24.60
CA ARG A 5 -12.48 20.95 -23.63
C ARG A 5 -13.47 20.80 -22.48
N LEU A 6 -12.98 20.71 -21.24
CA LEU A 6 -13.80 20.89 -20.06
C LEU A 6 -13.31 22.13 -19.31
N THR A 7 -14.03 23.23 -19.54
CA THR A 7 -13.97 24.48 -18.79
C THR A 7 -14.58 24.26 -17.40
N ILE A 8 -13.79 24.43 -16.35
CA ILE A 8 -14.28 24.53 -14.96
C ILE A 8 -13.82 25.87 -14.41
N GLY A 9 -14.80 26.68 -14.02
CA GLY A 9 -14.67 28.09 -13.70
C GLY A 9 -13.85 28.38 -12.45
N PHE A 10 -12.87 29.26 -12.61
CA PHE A 10 -12.22 29.97 -11.52
C PHE A 10 -13.19 31.02 -10.97
N ALA A 11 -13.63 30.85 -9.72
CA ALA A 11 -14.17 31.96 -8.94
C ALA A 11 -12.99 32.81 -8.45
N THR A 12 -12.53 33.70 -9.33
CA THR A 12 -11.57 34.76 -9.00
C THR A 12 -12.30 35.78 -8.14
N VAL A 13 -12.03 35.78 -6.83
CA VAL A 13 -12.37 36.92 -5.98
C VAL A 13 -11.37 38.02 -6.32
N ILE A 14 -11.74 38.86 -7.28
CA ILE A 14 -11.01 40.07 -7.63
C ILE A 14 -11.17 41.05 -6.46
N LEU A 15 -10.07 41.27 -5.73
CA LEU A 15 -9.90 42.45 -4.88
C LEU A 15 -9.82 43.66 -5.81
N LEU A 16 -10.96 44.30 -6.09
CA LEU A 16 -11.02 45.57 -6.81
C LEU A 16 -10.42 46.67 -5.93
N LEU A 17 -9.17 47.03 -6.21
CA LEU A 17 -8.64 48.36 -5.91
C LEU A 17 -9.12 49.29 -7.02
N SER A 18 -10.10 50.14 -6.71
CA SER A 18 -10.42 51.30 -7.56
C SER A 18 -9.54 52.46 -7.10
N ALA A 19 -8.49 52.74 -7.88
CA ALA A 19 -7.89 54.06 -7.96
C ALA A 19 -7.74 54.38 -9.44
N CYS A 20 -8.54 55.33 -9.92
CA CYS A 20 -8.30 56.00 -11.18
C CYS A 20 -6.94 56.70 -11.11
N ASN A 21 -6.10 56.52 -12.12
CA ASN A 21 -5.32 57.65 -12.61
C ASN A 21 -5.04 57.50 -14.11
N THR A 22 -5.23 58.62 -14.80
CA THR A 22 -4.86 58.87 -16.19
C THR A 22 -3.40 59.31 -16.26
N ASP A 23 -2.63 58.69 -17.16
CA ASP A 23 -1.40 59.24 -17.74
C ASP A 23 -1.79 60.49 -18.60
N ASP A 24 -0.97 61.49 -18.94
CA ASP A 24 0.47 61.72 -18.84
C ASP A 24 0.75 63.22 -19.13
N HIS A 25 1.97 63.66 -18.80
CA HIS A 25 2.76 64.75 -19.42
C HIS A 25 2.31 66.23 -19.31
N SER A 26 3.07 67.03 -18.53
CA SER A 26 4.18 67.87 -19.04
C SER A 26 4.45 69.13 -18.19
N PHE A 27 5.70 69.58 -18.29
CA PHE A 27 6.26 70.90 -17.96
C PHE A 27 6.62 71.28 -16.51
N ALA A 28 7.91 71.59 -16.39
CA ALA A 28 8.56 72.27 -15.29
C ALA A 28 8.45 73.80 -15.42
N ASP A 29 8.74 74.45 -14.29
CA ASP A 29 9.02 75.88 -14.07
C ASP A 29 7.82 76.85 -14.10
N ASP A 30 7.49 77.44 -12.96
CA ASP A 30 7.86 78.84 -12.63
C ASP A 30 7.24 79.27 -11.28
N SER A 31 7.93 80.21 -10.63
CA SER A 31 7.42 81.23 -9.70
C SER A 31 7.12 80.87 -8.24
N SER A 32 8.17 81.10 -7.44
CA SER A 32 8.08 81.62 -6.08
C SER A 32 7.34 82.98 -6.00
N GLN A 33 6.57 83.13 -4.91
CA GLN A 33 5.92 84.34 -4.36
C GLN A 33 4.51 84.68 -4.87
N ALA A 34 3.49 84.36 -4.08
CA ALA A 34 2.86 85.33 -3.16
C ALA A 34 1.61 84.72 -2.50
N LEU A 35 1.21 85.34 -1.38
CA LEU A 35 -0.01 85.13 -0.57
C LEU A 35 0.14 84.21 0.66
N THR A 36 0.84 84.79 1.61
CA THR A 36 0.40 84.95 3.01
C THR A 36 -1.13 84.91 3.21
N ASN A 37 -1.50 84.38 4.39
CA ASN A 37 -2.79 84.46 5.07
C ASN A 37 -3.94 83.64 4.47
N ASP A 38 -4.08 82.42 4.96
CA ASP A 38 -5.36 82.07 5.58
C ASP A 38 -5.14 81.26 6.86
N SER A 39 -5.05 81.99 7.96
CA SER A 39 -5.23 81.46 9.30
C SER A 39 -6.69 81.04 9.46
N MET A 40 -7.03 79.83 9.01
CA MET A 40 -8.34 79.25 9.27
C MET A 40 -8.23 77.86 9.93
N SER A 41 -8.29 77.91 11.26
CA SER A 41 -8.81 76.85 12.14
C SER A 41 -8.01 75.54 12.25
N LEU A 42 -6.78 75.61 12.76
CA LEU A 42 -6.29 74.56 13.67
C LEU A 42 -7.06 74.65 15.00
N LYS A 43 -8.26 74.06 15.01
CA LYS A 43 -8.90 73.62 16.26
C LYS A 43 -8.02 72.51 16.82
N THR A 44 -7.17 72.88 17.77
CA THR A 44 -6.54 72.03 18.80
C THR A 44 -6.72 70.52 18.57
N ALA A 45 -5.73 69.89 17.90
CA ALA A 45 -5.62 68.45 17.90
C ALA A 45 -5.34 68.00 19.34
N THR A 46 -6.37 67.56 20.03
CA THR A 46 -6.23 66.95 21.35
C THR A 46 -5.35 65.70 21.24
N PRO A 47 -4.59 65.32 22.29
CA PRO A 47 -3.76 64.10 22.29
C PRO A 47 -4.51 62.81 21.89
N GLN A 48 -5.83 62.83 22.04
CA GLN A 48 -6.74 61.76 21.67
C GLN A 48 -6.95 61.64 20.14
N ASN A 49 -6.86 62.75 19.41
CA ASN A 49 -6.99 62.78 17.95
C ASN A 49 -5.71 62.35 17.23
N THR A 50 -4.52 62.67 17.77
CA THR A 50 -3.24 62.19 17.24
C THR A 50 -3.09 60.67 17.40
N SER A 51 -3.41 60.14 18.59
CA SER A 51 -3.42 58.69 18.85
C SER A 51 -4.38 57.90 17.95
N ALA A 52 -5.53 58.47 17.60
CA ALA A 52 -6.49 57.84 16.70
C ALA A 52 -5.97 57.73 15.25
N LEU A 53 -5.32 58.78 14.74
CA LEU A 53 -4.71 58.77 13.42
C LEU A 53 -3.53 57.79 13.35
N ASP A 54 -2.68 57.75 14.39
CA ASP A 54 -1.55 56.82 14.47
C ASP A 54 -2.02 55.35 14.44
N ASN A 55 -3.07 55.03 15.19
CA ASN A 55 -3.68 53.70 15.15
C ASN A 55 -4.23 53.35 13.77
N PHE A 56 -4.88 54.31 13.09
CA PHE A 56 -5.41 54.11 11.74
C PHE A 56 -4.29 53.83 10.71
N VAL A 57 -3.22 54.63 10.72
CA VAL A 57 -2.07 54.44 9.84
C VAL A 57 -1.35 53.13 10.13
N ALA A 58 -1.13 52.78 11.40
CA ALA A 58 -0.53 51.51 11.80
C ALA A 58 -1.38 50.32 11.34
N ALA A 59 -2.71 50.40 11.46
CA ALA A 59 -3.62 49.38 10.98
C ALA A 59 -3.50 49.16 9.46
N ARG A 60 -3.44 50.26 8.67
CA ARG A 60 -3.25 50.19 7.22
C ARG A 60 -1.93 49.52 6.84
N ARG A 61 -0.84 49.86 7.52
CA ARG A 61 0.47 49.24 7.27
C ARG A 61 0.46 47.75 7.58
N LEU A 62 -0.09 47.34 8.72
CA LEU A 62 -0.20 45.93 9.09
C LEU A 62 -1.04 45.12 8.10
N ALA A 63 -2.17 45.69 7.66
CA ALA A 63 -3.04 45.09 6.66
C ALA A 63 -2.35 44.96 5.29
N TRP A 64 -1.64 46.00 4.85
CA TRP A 64 -0.85 45.97 3.62
C TRP A 64 0.20 44.87 3.66
N ASP A 65 0.99 44.83 4.72
CA ASP A 65 2.00 43.79 4.92
C ASP A 65 1.38 42.39 4.90
N ALA A 66 0.25 42.19 5.59
CA ALA A 66 -0.45 40.91 5.62
C ALA A 66 -0.92 40.49 4.22
N ALA A 67 -1.45 41.43 3.44
CA ALA A 67 -1.88 41.19 2.07
C ALA A 67 -0.70 40.82 1.16
N VAL A 68 0.41 41.56 1.23
CA VAL A 68 1.62 41.30 0.46
C VAL A 68 2.20 39.91 0.78
N MET A 69 2.21 39.50 2.04
CA MET A 69 2.73 38.19 2.47
C MET A 69 2.04 37.00 1.81
N VAL A 70 0.79 37.15 1.36
CA VAL A 70 -0.03 36.06 0.86
C VAL A 70 -0.37 36.19 -0.63
N GLN A 71 0.22 37.17 -1.31
CA GLN A 71 0.11 37.28 -2.77
C GLN A 71 0.79 36.08 -3.45
N HIS A 72 0.25 35.66 -4.59
CA HIS A 72 0.79 34.54 -5.38
C HIS A 72 0.91 33.22 -4.57
N PRO A 73 -0.21 32.69 -4.02
CA PRO A 73 -0.21 31.38 -3.39
C PRO A 73 0.26 30.27 -4.37
N PRO A 74 0.73 29.12 -3.88
CA PRO A 74 0.61 28.64 -2.50
C PRO A 74 1.73 29.07 -1.55
N HIS A 75 1.42 29.14 -0.25
CA HIS A 75 2.36 29.51 0.81
C HIS A 75 2.34 28.51 1.97
N SER A 76 3.44 28.48 2.73
CA SER A 76 3.58 27.66 3.94
C SER A 76 2.55 28.01 5.02
N VAL A 77 2.31 27.07 5.95
CA VAL A 77 1.45 27.28 7.12
C VAL A 77 1.95 28.48 7.93
N GLU A 78 3.26 28.63 8.07
CA GLU A 78 3.93 29.70 8.80
C GLU A 78 3.63 31.07 8.17
N THR A 79 3.67 31.17 6.84
CA THR A 79 3.35 32.41 6.11
C THR A 79 1.90 32.81 6.33
N TRP A 80 0.95 31.87 6.21
CA TRP A 80 -0.48 32.14 6.44
C TRP A 80 -0.76 32.52 7.90
N GLN A 81 -0.11 31.85 8.85
CA GLN A 81 -0.22 32.16 10.27
C GLN A 81 0.28 33.58 10.57
N ALA A 82 1.42 33.96 10.01
CA ALA A 82 1.96 35.31 10.19
C ALA A 82 1.06 36.38 9.58
N ALA A 83 0.49 36.15 8.39
CA ALA A 83 -0.50 37.04 7.80
C ALA A 83 -1.78 37.15 8.66
N ARG A 84 -2.27 36.02 9.21
CA ARG A 84 -3.41 35.98 10.13
C ARG A 84 -3.16 36.86 11.37
N VAL A 85 -1.97 36.76 11.96
CA VAL A 85 -1.57 37.58 13.11
C VAL A 85 -1.57 39.07 12.75
N LYS A 86 -0.98 39.46 11.61
CA LYS A 86 -0.97 40.86 11.17
C LYS A 86 -2.37 41.41 10.90
N TRP A 87 -3.26 40.63 10.29
CA TRP A 87 -4.66 41.01 10.13
C TRP A 87 -5.36 41.23 11.49
N ARG A 88 -5.14 40.35 12.47
CA ARG A 88 -5.67 40.54 13.83
C ARG A 88 -5.15 41.81 14.47
N GLN A 89 -3.84 42.06 14.37
CA GLN A 89 -3.24 43.28 14.90
C GLN A 89 -3.81 44.55 14.24
N ALA A 90 -4.03 44.54 12.92
CA ALA A 90 -4.66 45.63 12.20
C ALA A 90 -6.09 45.89 12.70
N ILE A 91 -6.89 44.85 12.91
CA ILE A 91 -8.25 44.95 13.47
C ILE A 91 -8.21 45.56 14.87
N ASN A 92 -7.35 45.07 15.76
CA ASN A 92 -7.23 45.58 17.13
C ASN A 92 -6.86 47.08 17.15
N ARG A 93 -6.03 47.53 16.20
CA ARG A 93 -5.70 48.96 16.03
C ARG A 93 -6.91 49.80 15.64
N LEU A 94 -7.76 49.30 14.73
CA LEU A 94 -9.00 49.98 14.34
C LEU A 94 -10.06 49.98 15.45
N GLU A 95 -10.11 48.93 16.27
CA GLU A 95 -11.02 48.86 17.43
C GLU A 95 -10.64 49.83 18.56
N ALA A 96 -9.37 50.22 18.66
CA ALA A 96 -8.89 51.19 19.63
C ALA A 96 -9.21 52.66 19.26
N ILE A 97 -9.76 52.92 18.07
CA ILE A 97 -10.08 54.27 17.61
C ILE A 97 -11.39 54.75 18.27
N PRO A 98 -11.40 55.89 18.98
CA PRO A 98 -12.63 56.43 19.59
C PRO A 98 -13.68 56.82 18.55
N GLU A 99 -14.97 56.55 18.84
CA GLU A 99 -16.11 56.89 17.95
C GLU A 99 -16.24 58.38 17.61
N ARG A 100 -15.70 59.26 18.45
CA ARG A 100 -15.70 60.72 18.24
C ARG A 100 -14.49 61.23 17.45
N SER A 101 -13.58 60.34 17.04
CA SER A 101 -12.38 60.68 16.27
C SER A 101 -12.75 61.10 14.83
N PRO A 102 -12.00 62.04 14.22
CA PRO A 102 -12.18 62.40 12.80
C PRO A 102 -12.10 61.22 11.82
N VAL A 103 -11.37 60.14 12.18
CA VAL A 103 -11.19 58.95 11.32
C VAL A 103 -12.12 57.79 11.66
N ALA A 104 -13.08 57.97 12.58
CA ALA A 104 -13.90 56.88 13.10
C ALA A 104 -14.74 56.18 12.00
N ALA A 105 -15.32 56.94 11.07
CA ALA A 105 -16.12 56.40 9.97
C ALA A 105 -15.29 55.50 9.05
N GLU A 106 -14.12 55.98 8.60
CA GLU A 106 -13.20 55.22 7.75
C GLU A 106 -12.63 54.00 8.48
N ALA A 107 -12.32 54.14 9.78
CA ALA A 107 -11.86 53.04 10.62
C ALA A 107 -12.91 51.92 10.72
N LYS A 108 -14.19 52.27 10.87
CA LYS A 108 -15.29 51.30 10.92
C LYS A 108 -15.47 50.56 9.60
N GLU A 109 -15.37 51.26 8.48
CA GLU A 109 -15.41 50.66 7.14
C GLU A 109 -14.24 49.70 6.92
N LYS A 110 -12.99 50.15 7.17
CA LYS A 110 -11.80 49.31 7.03
C LYS A 110 -11.83 48.11 7.97
N ARG A 111 -12.39 48.24 9.17
CA ARG A 111 -12.51 47.12 10.12
C ARG A 111 -13.36 46.00 9.53
N ALA A 112 -14.48 46.30 8.87
CA ALA A 112 -15.32 45.30 8.23
C ALA A 112 -14.55 44.54 7.12
N VAL A 113 -13.80 45.27 6.28
CA VAL A 113 -12.94 44.67 5.24
C VAL A 113 -11.87 43.78 5.87
N TYR A 114 -11.20 44.24 6.92
CA TYR A 114 -10.11 43.51 7.56
C TYR A 114 -10.60 42.26 8.28
N GLN A 115 -11.81 42.30 8.87
CA GLN A 115 -12.47 41.15 9.45
C GLN A 115 -12.78 40.07 8.39
N SER A 116 -13.25 40.48 7.21
CA SER A 116 -13.47 39.56 6.09
C SER A 116 -12.15 38.92 5.61
N ASN A 117 -11.10 39.72 5.41
CA ASN A 117 -9.78 39.20 5.05
C ASN A 117 -9.21 38.26 6.11
N TYR A 118 -9.34 38.62 7.40
CA TYR A 118 -8.92 37.76 8.50
C TYR A 118 -9.62 36.40 8.48
N ALA A 119 -10.94 36.37 8.20
CA ALA A 119 -11.70 35.14 8.09
C ALA A 119 -11.19 34.27 6.92
N ALA A 120 -11.03 34.86 5.73
CA ALA A 120 -10.51 34.14 4.56
C ALA A 120 -9.10 33.56 4.80
N ILE A 121 -8.22 34.32 5.45
CA ILE A 121 -6.87 33.85 5.81
C ILE A 121 -6.93 32.74 6.87
N SER A 122 -7.88 32.80 7.80
CA SER A 122 -8.07 31.76 8.81
C SER A 122 -8.54 30.43 8.20
N ASP A 123 -9.48 30.48 7.25
CA ASP A 123 -9.95 29.30 6.51
C ASP A 123 -8.82 28.71 5.66
N ARG A 124 -8.04 29.59 5.02
CA ARG A 124 -6.89 29.17 4.22
C ARG A 124 -5.81 28.50 5.06
N LEU A 125 -5.47 29.07 6.21
CA LEU A 125 -4.52 28.48 7.16
C LEU A 125 -5.00 27.10 7.64
N THR A 126 -6.30 26.93 7.90
CA THR A 126 -6.87 25.64 8.29
C THR A 126 -6.68 24.60 7.19
N THR A 127 -6.90 24.99 5.93
CA THR A 127 -6.68 24.13 4.76
C THR A 127 -5.22 23.68 4.67
N GLU A 128 -4.27 24.62 4.78
CA GLU A 128 -2.84 24.34 4.68
C GLU A 128 -2.34 23.49 5.84
N THR A 129 -2.81 23.76 7.06
CA THR A 129 -2.47 22.99 8.26
C THR A 129 -2.95 21.55 8.12
N THR A 130 -4.22 21.37 7.72
CA THR A 130 -4.81 20.04 7.48
C THR A 130 -4.04 19.28 6.39
N ALA A 131 -3.63 19.96 5.32
CA ALA A 131 -2.84 19.35 4.26
C ALA A 131 -1.45 18.89 4.76
N ALA A 132 -0.75 19.72 5.54
CA ALA A 132 0.54 19.37 6.13
C ALA A 132 0.43 18.19 7.10
N GLU A 133 -0.60 18.16 7.93
CA GLU A 133 -0.87 17.04 8.86
C GLU A 133 -1.16 15.74 8.11
N ARG A 134 -1.99 15.78 7.06
CA ARG A 134 -2.28 14.61 6.20
C ARG A 134 -1.02 14.10 5.52
N PHE A 135 -0.18 15.00 5.00
CA PHE A 135 1.08 14.64 4.38
C PHE A 135 2.01 13.93 5.38
N LYS A 136 2.15 14.48 6.60
CA LYS A 136 2.94 13.86 7.68
C LYS A 136 2.38 12.49 8.09
N ALA A 137 1.06 12.38 8.29
CA ALA A 137 0.42 11.12 8.63
C ALA A 137 0.61 10.04 7.54
N ALA A 138 0.54 10.44 6.26
CA ALA A 138 0.80 9.55 5.14
C ALA A 138 2.24 9.02 5.16
N GLN A 139 3.23 9.88 5.43
CA GLN A 139 4.63 9.47 5.57
C GLN A 139 4.84 8.49 6.73
N THR A 140 4.23 8.73 7.88
CA THR A 140 4.29 7.81 9.02
C THR A 140 3.72 6.43 8.66
N LEU A 141 2.54 6.38 8.04
CA LEU A 141 1.91 5.12 7.65
C LEU A 141 2.74 4.36 6.60
N ALA A 142 3.27 5.06 5.61
CA ALA A 142 4.16 4.50 4.60
C ALA A 142 5.43 3.89 5.22
N TRP A 143 6.09 4.63 6.12
CA TRP A 143 7.27 4.14 6.83
C TRP A 143 6.93 2.89 7.67
N GLN A 144 5.83 2.94 8.44
CA GLN A 144 5.38 1.79 9.21
C GLN A 144 5.07 0.58 8.32
N ALA A 145 4.49 0.80 7.13
CA ALA A 145 4.22 -0.27 6.18
C ALA A 145 5.51 -0.91 5.67
N ALA A 146 6.51 -0.10 5.30
CA ALA A 146 7.81 -0.56 4.84
C ALA A 146 8.54 -1.37 5.93
N VAL A 147 8.62 -0.84 7.15
CA VAL A 147 9.28 -1.52 8.28
C VAL A 147 8.58 -2.84 8.64
N THR A 148 7.25 -2.89 8.54
CA THR A 148 6.46 -4.11 8.84
C THR A 148 6.88 -5.31 7.99
N VAL A 149 7.46 -5.10 6.81
CA VAL A 149 7.78 -6.15 5.83
C VAL A 149 9.27 -6.30 5.54
N GLN A 150 10.13 -5.62 6.32
CA GLN A 150 11.58 -5.79 6.21
C GLN A 150 11.99 -7.20 6.62
N LYS A 151 13.04 -7.73 5.98
CA LYS A 151 13.62 -9.05 6.29
C LYS A 151 12.58 -10.19 6.24
N PRO A 152 11.95 -10.45 5.07
CA PRO A 152 11.07 -11.61 4.89
C PRO A 152 11.82 -12.93 5.20
N PRO A 153 11.12 -14.04 5.48
CA PRO A 153 9.69 -14.29 5.25
C PRO A 153 8.76 -13.77 6.36
N HIS A 154 7.52 -13.46 5.98
CA HIS A 154 6.46 -12.96 6.86
C HIS A 154 5.15 -13.69 6.60
N SER A 155 4.28 -13.80 7.60
CA SER A 155 2.94 -14.36 7.41
C SER A 155 2.05 -13.49 6.51
N LEU A 156 1.03 -14.10 5.88
CA LEU A 156 0.02 -13.41 5.09
C LEU A 156 -0.61 -12.22 5.84
N LYS A 157 -0.84 -12.36 7.15
CA LYS A 157 -1.42 -11.33 8.01
C LYS A 157 -0.52 -10.08 8.11
N VAL A 158 0.80 -10.27 8.16
CA VAL A 158 1.78 -9.18 8.19
C VAL A 158 1.76 -8.39 6.86
N TRP A 159 1.75 -9.09 5.72
CA TRP A 159 1.62 -8.46 4.40
C TRP A 159 0.30 -7.70 4.25
N GLN A 160 -0.81 -8.27 4.72
CA GLN A 160 -2.12 -7.61 4.68
C GLN A 160 -2.13 -6.33 5.52
N ARG A 161 -1.46 -6.33 6.67
CA ARG A 161 -1.30 -5.14 7.52
C ARG A 161 -0.51 -4.05 6.81
N ALA A 162 0.58 -4.39 6.11
CA ALA A 162 1.34 -3.44 5.31
C ALA A 162 0.52 -2.88 4.14
N SER A 163 -0.23 -3.73 3.42
CA SER A 163 -1.13 -3.32 2.34
C SER A 163 -2.18 -2.29 2.82
N ARG A 164 -2.81 -2.52 3.99
CA ARG A 164 -3.76 -1.57 4.58
C ARG A 164 -3.12 -0.22 4.88
N LYS A 165 -1.91 -0.20 5.46
CA LYS A 165 -1.18 1.04 5.78
C LYS A 165 -0.81 1.82 4.53
N TRP A 166 -0.30 1.15 3.48
CA TRP A 166 -0.01 1.78 2.20
C TRP A 166 -1.25 2.41 1.55
N ARG A 167 -2.36 1.68 1.50
CA ARG A 167 -3.63 2.21 1.00
C ARG A 167 -4.13 3.42 1.79
N ALA A 168 -4.02 3.39 3.12
CA ALA A 168 -4.38 4.52 3.97
C ALA A 168 -3.47 5.74 3.71
N ALA A 169 -2.15 5.54 3.57
CA ALA A 169 -1.21 6.59 3.21
C ALA A 169 -1.53 7.24 1.86
N ILE A 170 -1.84 6.41 0.85
CA ILE A 170 -2.29 6.85 -0.48
C ILE A 170 -3.56 7.70 -0.37
N GLY A 171 -4.57 7.24 0.39
CA GLY A 171 -5.82 7.98 0.57
C GLY A 171 -5.61 9.35 1.22
N LEU A 172 -4.71 9.45 2.20
CA LEU A 172 -4.34 10.73 2.81
C LEU A 172 -3.72 11.69 1.79
N LEU A 173 -2.75 11.23 0.98
CA LEU A 173 -2.12 12.05 -0.05
C LEU A 173 -3.12 12.49 -1.13
N GLN A 174 -4.03 11.62 -1.55
CA GLN A 174 -5.06 11.95 -2.54
C GLN A 174 -6.08 12.99 -2.04
N SER A 175 -6.26 13.07 -0.72
CA SER A 175 -7.18 14.05 -0.11
C SER A 175 -6.58 15.45 0.07
N ILE A 176 -5.31 15.65 -0.29
CA ILE A 176 -4.63 16.96 -0.20
C ILE A 176 -5.07 17.84 -1.37
N PRO A 177 -5.64 19.04 -1.12
CA PRO A 177 -6.07 19.91 -2.20
C PRO A 177 -4.89 20.39 -3.07
N PRO A 178 -5.06 20.48 -4.40
CA PRO A 178 -3.98 20.84 -5.33
C PRO A 178 -3.52 22.30 -5.19
N THR A 179 -4.31 23.13 -4.51
CA THR A 179 -3.97 24.54 -4.27
C THR A 179 -3.05 24.74 -3.08
N THR A 180 -2.76 23.71 -2.27
CA THR A 180 -1.92 23.82 -1.06
C THR A 180 -0.43 23.83 -1.36
N ALA A 181 0.40 24.36 -0.47
CA ALA A 181 1.85 24.41 -0.67
C ALA A 181 2.50 23.02 -0.76
N ILE A 182 1.90 22.02 -0.12
CA ILE A 182 2.42 20.65 -0.10
C ILE A 182 1.92 19.79 -1.27
N ALA A 183 1.09 20.32 -2.17
CA ALA A 183 0.45 19.56 -3.24
C ALA A 183 1.47 18.85 -4.16
N LEU A 184 2.51 19.55 -4.61
CA LEU A 184 3.52 18.97 -5.51
C LEU A 184 4.31 17.83 -4.84
N GLN A 185 4.71 18.01 -3.58
CA GLN A 185 5.41 16.98 -2.82
C GLN A 185 4.50 15.76 -2.56
N SER A 186 3.23 16.02 -2.29
CA SER A 186 2.21 14.98 -2.11
C SER A 186 2.02 14.16 -3.37
N GLN A 187 1.97 14.80 -4.53
CA GLN A 187 1.83 14.13 -5.82
C GLN A 187 3.08 13.29 -6.17
N ALA A 188 4.28 13.79 -5.86
CA ALA A 188 5.52 13.03 -6.05
C ALA A 188 5.51 11.74 -5.19
N LYS A 189 5.19 11.86 -3.89
CA LYS A 189 5.11 10.70 -2.99
C LYS A 189 4.00 9.72 -3.36
N LEU A 190 2.90 10.20 -3.94
CA LEU A 190 1.80 9.35 -4.36
C LEU A 190 2.23 8.34 -5.42
N THR A 191 3.12 8.72 -6.33
CA THR A 191 3.71 7.81 -7.33
C THR A 191 4.50 6.68 -6.66
N ASP A 192 5.41 7.03 -5.75
CA ASP A 192 6.22 6.05 -5.00
C ASP A 192 5.33 5.10 -4.20
N TYR A 193 4.31 5.64 -3.52
CA TYR A 193 3.45 4.87 -2.64
C TYR A 193 2.58 3.90 -3.42
N ARG A 194 2.10 4.29 -4.61
CA ARG A 194 1.37 3.40 -5.51
C ARG A 194 2.24 2.26 -6.01
N SER A 195 3.50 2.53 -6.36
CA SER A 195 4.45 1.49 -6.74
C SER A 195 4.68 0.48 -5.61
N ASN A 196 4.96 0.98 -4.40
CA ASN A 196 5.14 0.13 -3.22
C ASN A 196 3.88 -0.67 -2.88
N TYR A 197 2.70 -0.03 -2.95
CA TYR A 197 1.42 -0.70 -2.71
C TYR A 197 1.16 -1.82 -3.73
N SER A 198 1.47 -1.58 -5.01
CA SER A 198 1.37 -2.57 -6.07
C SER A 198 2.28 -3.78 -5.79
N ALA A 199 3.55 -3.53 -5.44
CA ALA A 199 4.48 -4.60 -5.07
C ALA A 199 3.98 -5.43 -3.87
N ILE A 200 3.44 -4.78 -2.83
CA ILE A 200 2.86 -5.47 -1.68
C ILE A 200 1.63 -6.29 -2.06
N ASN A 201 0.76 -5.78 -2.94
CA ASN A 201 -0.40 -6.53 -3.41
C ASN A 201 0.01 -7.72 -4.29
N GLN A 202 1.03 -7.58 -5.12
CA GLN A 202 1.59 -8.70 -5.87
C GLN A 202 2.11 -9.78 -4.92
N ARG A 203 2.83 -9.37 -3.86
CA ARG A 203 3.27 -10.30 -2.83
C ARG A 203 2.12 -11.00 -2.13
N LEU A 204 1.03 -10.30 -1.82
CA LEU A 204 -0.18 -10.92 -1.25
C LEU A 204 -0.79 -12.00 -2.16
N ILE A 205 -0.76 -11.80 -3.48
CA ILE A 205 -1.22 -12.82 -4.44
C ILE A 205 -0.32 -14.06 -4.33
N THR A 206 1.01 -13.88 -4.34
CA THR A 206 1.96 -14.98 -4.15
C THR A 206 1.73 -15.74 -2.84
N GLU A 207 1.57 -15.03 -1.71
CA GLU A 207 1.36 -15.63 -0.40
C GLU A 207 0.02 -16.39 -0.30
N ASN A 208 -1.04 -15.86 -0.91
CA ASN A 208 -2.33 -16.56 -0.99
C ASN A 208 -2.22 -17.83 -1.82
N GLN A 209 -1.57 -17.75 -3.00
CA GLN A 209 -1.38 -18.92 -3.86
C GLN A 209 -0.51 -19.97 -3.16
N ALA A 210 0.57 -19.55 -2.48
CA ALA A 210 1.40 -20.45 -1.68
C ALA A 210 0.58 -21.18 -0.61
N LEU A 211 -0.29 -20.47 0.12
CA LEU A 211 -1.13 -21.06 1.16
C LEU A 211 -2.18 -22.03 0.59
N LEU A 212 -2.80 -21.68 -0.54
CA LEU A 212 -3.77 -22.53 -1.23
C LEU A 212 -3.13 -23.83 -1.72
N THR A 213 -2.01 -23.73 -2.43
CA THR A 213 -1.26 -24.90 -2.91
C THR A 213 -0.77 -25.73 -1.72
N PHE A 214 -0.19 -25.10 -0.69
CA PHE A 214 0.24 -25.82 0.51
C PHE A 214 -0.89 -26.57 1.21
N ARG A 215 -2.09 -25.97 1.31
CA ARG A 215 -3.28 -26.63 1.87
C ARG A 215 -3.66 -27.86 1.05
N GLN A 216 -3.73 -27.77 -0.27
CA GLN A 216 -4.09 -28.90 -1.13
C GLN A 216 -3.11 -30.08 -1.00
N PHE A 217 -1.81 -29.80 -0.95
CA PHE A 217 -0.79 -30.81 -0.69
C PHE A 217 -0.96 -31.44 0.71
N SER A 218 -1.22 -30.61 1.72
CA SER A 218 -1.38 -31.07 3.11
C SER A 218 -2.61 -31.95 3.29
N GLU A 219 -3.75 -31.56 2.71
CA GLU A 219 -5.00 -32.33 2.71
C GLU A 219 -4.83 -33.66 1.97
N THR A 220 -4.14 -33.64 0.83
CA THR A 220 -3.83 -34.84 0.05
C THR A 220 -2.93 -35.80 0.83
N ALA A 221 -1.87 -35.30 1.43
CA ALA A 221 -0.96 -36.10 2.23
C ALA A 221 -1.66 -36.70 3.46
N ALA A 222 -2.53 -35.93 4.13
CA ALA A 222 -3.34 -36.42 5.25
C ALA A 222 -4.31 -37.53 4.80
N ARG A 223 -4.99 -37.34 3.66
CA ARG A 223 -5.88 -38.35 3.07
C ARG A 223 -5.13 -39.64 2.77
N LEU A 224 -4.01 -39.56 2.06
CA LEU A 224 -3.22 -40.74 1.67
C LEU A 224 -2.61 -41.46 2.89
N LYS A 225 -2.14 -40.71 3.90
CA LYS A 225 -1.66 -41.29 5.16
C LYS A 225 -2.76 -42.01 5.95
N SER A 226 -4.01 -41.58 5.81
CA SER A 226 -5.15 -42.20 6.52
C SER A 226 -5.60 -43.54 5.92
N ILE A 227 -5.09 -43.91 4.74
CA ILE A 227 -5.39 -45.20 4.11
C ILE A 227 -4.82 -46.32 5.00
N PRO A 228 -5.67 -47.21 5.54
CA PRO A 228 -5.23 -48.31 6.40
C PRO A 228 -4.26 -49.25 5.68
N ASP A 229 -3.20 -49.65 6.39
CA ASP A 229 -2.23 -50.63 5.91
C ASP A 229 -2.69 -52.09 6.12
N ASN A 230 -4.00 -52.39 6.07
CA ASN A 230 -4.52 -53.72 6.40
C ASN A 230 -5.62 -54.28 5.47
N PHE A 231 -5.73 -53.83 4.22
CA PHE A 231 -6.64 -54.42 3.23
C PHE A 231 -6.15 -55.79 2.73
N TYR A 232 -6.41 -56.86 3.48
CA TYR A 232 -6.05 -58.25 3.14
C TYR A 232 -7.23 -59.12 2.67
N GLN A 233 -8.40 -58.56 2.36
CA GLN A 233 -9.58 -59.41 2.14
C GLN A 233 -10.36 -59.02 0.88
N LEU A 234 -10.21 -59.89 -0.15
CA LEU A 234 -11.09 -60.19 -1.29
C LEU A 234 -10.88 -59.42 -2.63
N ASN A 235 -10.57 -60.21 -3.67
CA ASN A 235 -10.63 -59.97 -5.12
C ASN A 235 -9.92 -58.71 -5.68
N LEU A 236 -8.79 -58.95 -6.36
CA LEU A 236 -7.81 -57.97 -6.85
C LEU A 236 -8.34 -57.11 -8.03
N THR A 237 -8.81 -55.89 -7.74
CA THR A 237 -9.01 -54.79 -8.71
C THR A 237 -7.86 -53.76 -8.60
N PRO A 238 -7.69 -52.81 -9.54
CA PRO A 238 -6.65 -51.75 -9.48
C PRO A 238 -6.61 -50.85 -8.23
N GLN A 239 -7.47 -51.10 -7.24
CA GLN A 239 -7.81 -50.22 -6.10
C GLN A 239 -7.03 -50.54 -4.79
N GLN A 240 -6.07 -51.44 -4.83
CA GLN A 240 -5.53 -52.11 -3.63
C GLN A 240 -4.51 -51.33 -2.79
N VAL A 241 -4.16 -50.09 -3.15
CA VAL A 241 -3.48 -49.15 -2.24
C VAL A 241 -4.49 -48.20 -1.56
N GLY A 242 -5.75 -48.62 -1.46
CA GLY A 242 -6.87 -47.80 -0.97
C GLY A 242 -7.27 -46.62 -1.88
N VAL A 243 -6.67 -46.57 -3.09
CA VAL A 243 -6.94 -45.64 -4.18
C VAL A 243 -6.67 -46.38 -5.49
N SER A 244 -7.36 -46.06 -6.59
CA SER A 244 -7.03 -46.63 -7.91
C SER A 244 -5.83 -45.91 -8.55
N TYR A 245 -5.15 -46.56 -9.49
CA TYR A 245 -4.08 -45.92 -10.26
C TYR A 245 -4.57 -44.67 -11.00
N GLU A 246 -5.76 -44.75 -11.61
CA GLU A 246 -6.37 -43.64 -12.34
C GLU A 246 -6.73 -42.49 -11.40
N ASP A 247 -7.32 -42.78 -10.25
CA ASP A 247 -7.66 -41.75 -9.24
C ASP A 247 -6.41 -41.10 -8.67
N TYR A 248 -5.38 -41.89 -8.37
CA TYR A 248 -4.11 -41.38 -7.87
C TYR A 248 -3.41 -40.50 -8.91
N THR A 249 -3.37 -40.93 -10.16
CA THR A 249 -2.77 -40.16 -11.26
C THR A 249 -3.49 -38.82 -11.45
N ARG A 250 -4.84 -38.80 -11.48
CA ARG A 250 -5.63 -37.56 -11.54
C ARG A 250 -5.35 -36.63 -10.37
N LEU A 251 -5.18 -37.18 -9.17
CA LEU A 251 -4.83 -36.41 -7.98
C LEU A 251 -3.42 -35.79 -8.12
N VAL A 252 -2.43 -36.54 -8.60
CA VAL A 252 -1.07 -36.01 -8.82
C VAL A 252 -1.05 -34.95 -9.92
N GLU A 253 -1.83 -35.11 -10.98
CA GLU A 253 -2.01 -34.10 -12.03
C GLU A 253 -2.61 -32.80 -11.45
N ALA A 254 -3.63 -32.90 -10.60
CA ALA A 254 -4.22 -31.74 -9.94
C ALA A 254 -3.21 -31.02 -9.02
N LEU A 255 -2.41 -31.77 -8.25
CA LEU A 255 -1.33 -31.21 -7.45
C LEU A 255 -0.26 -30.53 -8.31
N GLN A 256 0.12 -31.12 -9.44
CA GLN A 256 1.08 -30.55 -10.38
C GLN A 256 0.55 -29.23 -10.97
N GLN A 257 -0.73 -29.19 -11.36
CA GLN A 257 -1.34 -27.96 -11.86
C GLN A 257 -1.32 -26.85 -10.81
N SER A 258 -1.69 -27.17 -9.57
CA SER A 258 -1.62 -26.20 -8.45
C SER A 258 -0.21 -25.72 -8.17
N PHE A 259 0.77 -26.63 -8.17
CA PHE A 259 2.18 -26.28 -8.03
C PHE A 259 2.65 -25.36 -9.16
N ASN A 260 2.27 -25.64 -10.41
CA ASN A 260 2.63 -24.81 -11.55
C ASN A 260 2.03 -23.39 -11.45
N GLN A 261 0.77 -23.28 -11.03
CA GLN A 261 0.12 -21.97 -10.78
C GLN A 261 0.84 -21.16 -9.70
N PHE A 262 1.32 -21.82 -8.64
CA PHE A 262 2.16 -21.19 -7.64
C PHE A 262 3.53 -20.83 -8.21
N ALA A 263 4.18 -21.72 -8.94
CA ALA A 263 5.51 -21.53 -9.49
C ALA A 263 5.60 -20.38 -10.51
N THR A 264 4.48 -20.01 -11.14
CA THR A 264 4.41 -18.83 -12.03
C THR A 264 4.30 -17.50 -11.28
N GLN A 265 4.05 -17.51 -9.97
CA GLN A 265 3.96 -16.27 -9.20
C GLN A 265 5.34 -15.60 -9.04
N PRO A 266 5.41 -14.26 -9.03
CA PRO A 266 6.62 -13.54 -8.68
C PRO A 266 7.16 -13.99 -7.32
N ASP A 267 8.47 -14.15 -7.22
CA ASP A 267 9.20 -14.62 -6.04
C ASP A 267 8.81 -16.01 -5.50
N ALA A 268 8.00 -16.79 -6.21
CA ALA A 268 7.59 -18.12 -5.75
C ALA A 268 8.78 -19.01 -5.38
N ARG A 269 9.84 -19.00 -6.20
CA ARG A 269 11.06 -19.80 -5.97
C ARG A 269 11.81 -19.44 -4.69
N ASN A 270 11.68 -18.19 -4.24
CA ASN A 270 12.31 -17.69 -3.01
C ASN A 270 11.41 -17.91 -1.77
N HIS A 271 10.19 -18.40 -1.97
CA HIS A 271 9.24 -18.59 -0.90
C HIS A 271 9.56 -19.86 -0.09
N PRO A 272 9.45 -19.84 1.26
CA PRO A 272 9.83 -20.97 2.11
C PRO A 272 9.13 -22.30 1.80
N VAL A 273 7.91 -22.26 1.25
CA VAL A 273 7.16 -23.48 0.91
C VAL A 273 7.58 -24.11 -0.41
N TYR A 274 8.19 -23.34 -1.33
CA TYR A 274 8.49 -23.81 -2.67
C TYR A 274 9.34 -25.10 -2.72
N PRO A 275 10.50 -25.20 -2.04
CA PRO A 275 11.31 -26.41 -2.09
C PRO A 275 10.58 -27.64 -1.51
N VAL A 276 9.71 -27.44 -0.51
CA VAL A 276 8.94 -28.54 0.09
C VAL A 276 7.86 -29.02 -0.87
N LEU A 277 7.13 -28.11 -1.53
CA LEU A 277 6.13 -28.47 -2.52
C LEU A 277 6.74 -29.12 -3.76
N LEU A 278 7.91 -28.64 -4.19
CA LEU A 278 8.66 -29.25 -5.29
C LEU A 278 9.09 -30.69 -4.95
N ALA A 279 9.61 -30.92 -3.74
CA ALA A 279 9.94 -32.27 -3.30
C ALA A 279 8.69 -33.15 -3.18
N ALA A 280 7.59 -32.61 -2.64
CA ALA A 280 6.35 -33.35 -2.49
C ALA A 280 5.75 -33.79 -3.84
N ILE A 281 5.82 -32.95 -4.88
CA ILE A 281 5.31 -33.33 -6.20
C ILE A 281 6.21 -34.37 -6.88
N ASP A 282 7.54 -34.28 -6.71
CA ASP A 282 8.50 -35.29 -7.17
C ASP A 282 8.26 -36.65 -6.51
N ASP A 283 8.01 -36.65 -5.20
CA ASP A 283 7.64 -37.83 -4.42
C ASP A 283 6.36 -38.48 -4.98
N HIS A 284 5.32 -37.70 -5.23
CA HIS A 284 4.07 -38.18 -5.83
C HIS A 284 4.25 -38.75 -7.24
N GLN A 285 5.03 -38.09 -8.09
CA GLN A 285 5.36 -38.59 -9.43
C GLN A 285 6.16 -39.90 -9.38
N THR A 286 7.04 -40.05 -8.39
CA THR A 286 7.79 -41.30 -8.15
C THR A 286 6.82 -42.46 -7.91
N VAL A 287 5.78 -42.26 -7.10
CA VAL A 287 4.75 -43.29 -6.86
C VAL A 287 3.98 -43.63 -8.14
N VAL A 288 3.58 -42.63 -8.95
CA VAL A 288 2.91 -42.88 -10.24
C VAL A 288 3.78 -43.74 -11.16
N LYS A 289 5.08 -43.43 -11.26
CA LYS A 289 6.03 -44.20 -12.09
C LYS A 289 6.19 -45.64 -11.59
N LEU A 290 6.36 -45.84 -10.29
CA LEU A 290 6.45 -47.17 -9.66
C LEU A 290 5.17 -47.99 -9.89
N TRP A 291 4.01 -47.36 -9.79
CA TRP A 291 2.73 -48.04 -10.01
C TRP A 291 2.54 -48.42 -11.48
N LYS A 292 2.89 -47.53 -12.41
CA LYS A 292 2.85 -47.82 -13.84
C LYS A 292 3.77 -48.98 -14.21
N ALA A 293 5.01 -48.98 -13.67
CA ALA A 293 5.96 -50.08 -13.82
C ALA A 293 5.37 -51.44 -13.40
N TYR A 294 4.69 -51.45 -12.24
CA TYR A 294 4.02 -52.64 -11.73
C TYR A 294 2.90 -53.12 -12.66
N LEU A 295 2.05 -52.21 -13.16
CA LEU A 295 0.96 -52.57 -14.07
C LEU A 295 1.50 -53.15 -15.39
N ASP A 296 2.58 -52.58 -15.94
CA ASP A 296 3.23 -53.06 -17.16
C ASP A 296 3.87 -54.43 -16.96
N PHE A 297 4.57 -54.62 -15.83
CA PHE A 297 5.14 -55.92 -15.46
C PHE A 297 4.06 -56.99 -15.30
N LYS A 298 2.94 -56.65 -14.63
CA LYS A 298 1.79 -57.55 -14.46
C LYS A 298 1.18 -57.95 -15.81
N ALA A 299 1.00 -57.00 -16.73
CA ALA A 299 0.46 -57.26 -18.05
C ALA A 299 1.36 -58.19 -18.88
N ALA A 300 2.68 -58.10 -18.72
CA ALA A 300 3.66 -58.91 -19.44
C ALA A 300 3.85 -60.33 -18.87
N ASN A 301 3.43 -60.60 -17.63
CA ASN A 301 3.71 -61.85 -16.91
C ASN A 301 2.42 -62.53 -16.41
N THR A 302 1.64 -63.10 -17.33
CA THR A 302 0.33 -63.71 -17.06
C THR A 302 0.37 -65.04 -16.29
N GLN A 303 1.54 -65.67 -16.13
CA GLN A 303 1.70 -66.95 -15.42
C GLN A 303 1.84 -66.85 -13.89
N TRP A 304 1.91 -65.64 -13.32
CA TRP A 304 2.10 -65.45 -11.88
C TRP A 304 0.74 -65.27 -11.17
N LEU A 305 0.04 -66.38 -10.94
CA LEU A 305 -1.27 -66.47 -10.30
C LEU A 305 -1.21 -67.17 -8.93
N TYR A 306 -0.41 -66.67 -7.98
CA TYR A 306 -0.58 -67.04 -6.56
C TYR A 306 -0.52 -65.83 -5.60
N ASP A 307 -1.72 -65.46 -5.16
CA ASP A 307 -2.24 -65.03 -3.85
C ASP A 307 -1.60 -63.96 -2.95
N ASP A 308 -0.42 -63.41 -3.20
CA ASP A 308 -0.02 -62.20 -2.44
C ASP A 308 0.81 -61.19 -3.24
N ILE A 309 0.11 -60.51 -4.15
CA ILE A 309 0.70 -59.76 -5.27
C ILE A 309 1.22 -58.36 -4.86
N PHE A 310 0.86 -57.84 -3.67
CA PHE A 310 1.31 -56.51 -3.20
C PHE A 310 2.62 -56.53 -2.39
N ASP A 311 3.01 -57.71 -1.91
CA ASP A 311 4.38 -57.99 -1.45
C ASP A 311 5.32 -58.38 -2.60
N GLN A 312 4.80 -58.47 -3.83
CA GLN A 312 5.63 -58.80 -4.99
C GLN A 312 6.54 -57.65 -5.39
N LEU A 313 7.75 -58.09 -5.68
CA LEU A 313 8.94 -57.32 -5.89
C LEU A 313 8.96 -56.78 -7.33
N VAL A 314 8.69 -55.49 -7.49
CA VAL A 314 8.68 -54.79 -8.78
C VAL A 314 10.13 -54.54 -9.22
N PRO A 315 10.54 -54.91 -10.45
CA PRO A 315 11.86 -54.57 -10.97
C PRO A 315 12.14 -53.06 -10.90
N VAL A 316 13.28 -52.69 -10.32
CA VAL A 316 13.72 -51.32 -10.06
C VAL A 316 14.31 -50.66 -11.32
N SER A 317 14.04 -51.23 -12.50
CA SER A 317 14.57 -50.73 -13.78
C SER A 317 14.06 -49.34 -14.19
N LEU A 318 13.27 -48.66 -13.36
CA LEU A 318 12.61 -47.38 -13.66
C LEU A 318 12.92 -46.25 -12.64
N THR A 319 13.56 -46.57 -11.52
CA THR A 319 13.89 -45.61 -10.44
C THR A 319 15.15 -46.11 -9.77
N ASP A 320 16.22 -45.31 -9.72
CA ASP A 320 17.49 -45.72 -9.11
C ASP A 320 17.25 -46.31 -7.69
N ALA A 321 17.53 -47.60 -7.51
CA ALA A 321 17.27 -48.33 -6.27
C ALA A 321 17.92 -47.63 -5.07
N ALA A 322 19.10 -47.06 -5.30
CA ALA A 322 19.84 -46.28 -4.33
C ALA A 322 19.06 -45.05 -3.87
N ILE A 323 18.34 -44.37 -4.77
CA ILE A 323 17.49 -43.21 -4.41
C ILE A 323 16.34 -43.66 -3.52
N LEU A 324 15.69 -44.79 -3.83
CA LEU A 324 14.56 -45.28 -3.03
C LEU A 324 15.00 -45.70 -1.61
N GLU A 325 16.14 -46.37 -1.49
CA GLU A 325 16.73 -46.75 -0.22
C GLU A 325 17.23 -45.53 0.56
N GLN A 326 18.03 -44.66 -0.05
CA GLN A 326 18.62 -43.49 0.61
C GLN A 326 17.57 -42.43 0.98
N LYS A 327 16.61 -42.15 0.09
CA LYS A 327 15.60 -41.11 0.29
C LYS A 327 14.46 -41.62 1.17
N TYR A 328 14.00 -42.87 1.04
CA TYR A 328 12.79 -43.32 1.74
C TYR A 328 13.01 -44.49 2.71
N GLY A 329 14.24 -45.00 2.85
CA GLY A 329 14.54 -46.12 3.74
C GLY A 329 13.91 -47.44 3.29
N LEU A 330 13.67 -47.58 1.98
CA LEU A 330 12.97 -48.73 1.43
C LEU A 330 13.88 -49.96 1.37
N LYS A 331 13.38 -51.09 1.89
CA LYS A 331 14.03 -52.38 1.72
C LYS A 331 13.97 -52.79 0.25
N THR A 332 15.13 -53.02 -0.33
CA THR A 332 15.26 -53.59 -1.68
C THR A 332 15.49 -55.09 -1.57
N TYR A 333 15.09 -55.82 -2.59
CA TYR A 333 15.14 -57.29 -2.64
C TYR A 333 15.83 -57.74 -3.92
N ALA A 334 16.17 -59.04 -3.99
CA ALA A 334 16.87 -59.64 -5.15
C ALA A 334 18.13 -58.84 -5.56
N GLY A 335 19.01 -58.54 -4.60
CA GLY A 335 20.26 -57.82 -4.86
C GLY A 335 20.07 -56.35 -5.25
N GLY A 336 19.04 -55.68 -4.72
CA GLY A 336 18.76 -54.28 -5.03
C GLY A 336 17.87 -54.06 -6.26
N THR A 337 17.45 -55.13 -6.93
CA THR A 337 16.75 -55.02 -8.21
C THR A 337 15.25 -54.95 -8.07
N LYS A 338 14.68 -55.11 -6.86
CA LYS A 338 13.23 -55.11 -6.69
C LYS A 338 12.71 -54.41 -5.41
N VAL A 339 11.51 -53.83 -5.46
CA VAL A 339 10.81 -53.19 -4.31
C VAL A 339 9.32 -53.52 -4.26
N SER A 340 8.69 -53.51 -3.09
CA SER A 340 7.21 -53.59 -2.98
C SER A 340 6.59 -52.25 -3.34
N LEU A 341 5.63 -52.24 -4.28
CA LEU A 341 4.88 -51.03 -4.65
C LEU A 341 4.15 -50.42 -3.45
N ARG A 342 3.50 -51.26 -2.63
CA ARG A 342 2.71 -50.84 -1.48
C ARG A 342 3.57 -50.16 -0.42
N PHE A 343 4.63 -50.84 0.03
CA PHE A 343 5.52 -50.28 1.04
C PHE A 343 6.24 -49.03 0.52
N SER A 344 6.59 -49.01 -0.78
CA SER A 344 7.17 -47.82 -1.42
C SER A 344 6.22 -46.64 -1.41
N ALA A 345 4.99 -46.82 -1.89
CA ALA A 345 3.97 -45.77 -1.92
C ALA A 345 3.67 -45.25 -0.51
N TRP A 346 3.46 -46.15 0.45
CA TRP A 346 3.18 -45.78 1.84
C TRP A 346 4.34 -45.02 2.50
N ALA A 347 5.58 -45.48 2.35
CA ALA A 347 6.74 -44.80 2.91
C ALA A 347 6.92 -43.39 2.32
N ILE A 348 6.72 -43.25 1.01
CA ILE A 348 6.78 -41.96 0.32
C ILE A 348 5.68 -41.02 0.85
N TRP A 349 4.43 -41.48 0.96
CA TRP A 349 3.32 -40.68 1.48
C TRP A 349 3.53 -40.28 2.95
N GLN A 350 4.03 -41.20 3.77
CA GLN A 350 4.34 -40.95 5.16
C GLN A 350 5.42 -39.87 5.31
N LYS A 351 6.51 -39.96 4.53
CA LYS A 351 7.60 -38.98 4.55
C LYS A 351 7.13 -37.61 4.07
N ASN A 352 6.38 -37.56 2.97
CA ASN A 352 5.81 -36.32 2.45
C ASN A 352 4.88 -35.66 3.48
N SER A 353 3.99 -36.45 4.11
CA SER A 353 3.11 -35.97 5.20
C SER A 353 3.91 -35.37 6.36
N GLN A 354 5.01 -36.00 6.77
CA GLN A 354 5.89 -35.47 7.82
C GLN A 354 6.52 -34.14 7.43
N HIS A 355 7.08 -34.03 6.22
CA HIS A 355 7.69 -32.78 5.73
C HIS A 355 6.68 -31.62 5.68
N LEU A 356 5.47 -31.89 5.18
CA LEU A 356 4.40 -30.89 5.14
C LEU A 356 3.95 -30.47 6.55
N GLN A 357 3.84 -31.39 7.49
CA GLN A 357 3.52 -31.07 8.89
C GLN A 357 4.60 -30.22 9.57
N GLN A 358 5.88 -30.54 9.35
CA GLN A 358 7.01 -29.74 9.87
C GLN A 358 7.00 -28.33 9.30
N LEU A 359 6.75 -28.19 8.00
CA LEU A 359 6.63 -26.88 7.36
C LEU A 359 5.42 -26.12 7.88
N GLN A 360 4.27 -26.77 8.10
CA GLN A 360 3.09 -26.14 8.70
C GLN A 360 3.42 -25.53 10.06
N GLN A 361 4.12 -26.27 10.93
CA GLN A 361 4.57 -25.77 12.24
C GLN A 361 5.50 -24.57 12.10
N LYS A 362 6.44 -24.61 11.13
CA LYS A 362 7.34 -23.50 10.84
C LYS A 362 6.62 -22.26 10.29
N LEU A 363 5.57 -22.43 9.49
CA LEU A 363 4.78 -21.30 8.99
C LEU A 363 3.95 -20.66 10.10
N LEU A 364 3.44 -21.45 11.04
CA LEU A 364 2.70 -20.94 12.22
C LEU A 364 3.59 -20.12 13.16
N SER A 365 4.91 -20.34 13.16
CA SER A 365 5.86 -19.56 13.96
C SER A 365 6.30 -18.24 13.30
N LEU A 366 5.90 -17.96 12.05
CA LEU A 366 6.17 -16.70 11.33
C LEU A 366 5.19 -15.55 11.71
N ASN A 367 4.55 -15.63 12.87
CA ASN A 367 3.50 -14.70 13.30
C ASN A 367 4.02 -13.32 13.71
#